data_AF-A0A254N385-F1
#
_entry.id   AF-A0A254N385-F1
#
_cell.length_a   1.000
_cell.length_b   1.000
_cell.length_c   1.000
_cell.angle_alpha   90.00
_cell.angle_beta   90.00
_cell.angle_gamma   90.00
#
_symmetry.space_group_name_H-M   'P 1'
#
loop_
_entity.id
_entity.type
_entity.pdbx_description
1 polymer ?
#
loop_
_entity_poly.entity_id
_entity_poly.type
_entity_poly.pdbx_seq_one_letter_code
_entity_poly.pdbx_strand_id
1 'polypeptide(L)'
;MSSLIQLPEGSVCWPADALSAAVLDVVHARTQIRRPRGGSRGVGGTTRWERPYADASAWVEWDWVEISAGTVAQADPLNVRSNVLLIDERGRPVLSSRRRAALATLVYLLPWQGPVLDTLRNPVAAGTPALPQQRIAA
;
A
#
# COMPACT_ATOMS: atom_id res chain seq x y z
N MET A 1 -1.17 11.15 33.56
CA MET A 1 -0.76 12.03 32.44
C MET A 1 -0.89 11.24 31.15
N SER A 2 -2.00 11.39 30.42
CA SER A 2 -2.18 10.73 29.12
C SER A 2 -1.39 11.49 28.07
N SER A 3 -0.31 10.92 27.57
CA SER A 3 0.35 11.44 26.37
C SER A 3 -0.60 11.22 25.20
N LEU A 4 -1.30 12.28 24.78
CA LEU A 4 -2.08 12.29 23.55
C LEU A 4 -1.12 12.08 22.39
N ILE A 5 -1.12 10.87 21.84
CA ILE A 5 -0.40 10.56 20.61
C ILE A 5 -1.16 11.29 19.51
N GLN A 6 -0.62 12.44 19.08
CA GLN A 6 -1.14 13.12 17.89
C GLN A 6 -0.83 12.24 16.69
N LEU A 7 -1.90 11.72 16.08
CA LEU A 7 -1.79 10.98 14.84
C LEU A 7 -1.43 11.95 13.72
N PRO A 8 -0.49 11.60 12.83
CA PRO A 8 -0.34 12.35 11.58
C PRO A 8 -1.69 12.50 10.90
N GLU A 9 -1.96 13.69 10.36
CA GLU A 9 -3.20 13.98 9.63
C GLU A 9 -3.46 12.92 8.55
N GLY A 10 -4.69 12.39 8.50
CA GLY A 10 -5.07 11.31 7.59
C GLY A 10 -4.70 9.89 8.04
N SER A 11 -4.25 9.69 9.29
CA SER A 11 -4.05 8.34 9.84
C SER A 11 -5.37 7.64 10.15
N VAL A 12 -5.43 6.34 9.89
CA VAL A 12 -6.60 5.49 10.21
C VAL A 12 -6.20 4.43 11.24
N CYS A 13 -6.98 4.29 12.31
CA CYS A 13 -6.74 3.28 13.34
C CYS A 13 -7.32 1.92 12.91
N TRP A 14 -6.51 0.87 12.98
CA TRP A 14 -6.95 -0.52 12.82
C TRP A 14 -6.62 -1.34 14.08
N PRO A 15 -7.59 -2.09 14.63
CA PRO A 15 -7.30 -3.12 15.61
C PRO A 15 -6.34 -4.16 15.02
N ALA A 16 -5.25 -4.45 15.73
CA ALA A 16 -4.21 -5.34 15.23
C ALA A 16 -4.69 -6.79 15.06
N ASP A 17 -5.65 -7.21 15.88
CA ASP A 17 -6.35 -8.50 15.83
C ASP A 17 -7.30 -8.62 14.64
N ALA A 18 -7.86 -7.50 14.16
CA ALA A 18 -8.74 -7.46 13.00
C ALA A 18 -8.00 -7.43 11.65
N LEU A 19 -6.66 -7.35 11.64
CA LEU A 19 -5.89 -7.14 10.40
C LEU A 19 -6.05 -8.28 9.39
N SER A 20 -6.17 -9.53 9.85
CA SER A 20 -6.42 -10.68 8.99
C SER A 20 -7.79 -10.62 8.33
N ALA A 21 -8.81 -10.12 9.04
CA ALA A 21 -10.14 -9.90 8.46
C ALA A 21 -10.14 -8.71 7.51
N ALA A 22 -9.33 -7.68 7.77
CA ALA A 22 -9.22 -6.50 6.92
C ALA A 22 -8.80 -6.84 5.48
N VAL A 23 -8.06 -7.94 5.26
CA VAL A 23 -7.67 -8.45 3.92
C VAL A 23 -8.87 -8.53 2.97
N LEU A 24 -10.05 -8.89 3.48
CA LEU A 24 -11.27 -9.03 2.67
C LEU A 24 -11.77 -7.71 2.09
N ASP A 25 -11.46 -6.60 2.76
CA ASP A 25 -11.94 -5.27 2.42
C ASP A 25 -10.85 -4.38 1.79
N VAL A 26 -9.59 -4.84 1.75
CA VAL A 26 -8.52 -4.11 1.09
C VAL A 26 -8.48 -4.47 -0.39
N VAL A 27 -8.65 -3.47 -1.25
CA VAL A 27 -8.67 -3.62 -2.71
C VAL A 27 -7.45 -2.98 -3.36
N HIS A 28 -7.09 -3.47 -4.55
CA HIS A 28 -6.02 -2.86 -5.35
C HIS A 28 -6.43 -1.45 -5.78
N ALA A 29 -5.56 -0.46 -5.54
CA ALA A 29 -5.83 0.93 -5.90
C ALA A 29 -4.94 1.41 -7.04
N ARG A 30 -3.65 1.09 -7.02
CA ARG A 30 -2.71 1.47 -8.09
C ARG A 30 -1.46 0.61 -8.10
N THR A 31 -0.88 0.44 -9.30
CA THR A 31 0.48 -0.06 -9.50
C THR A 31 1.25 0.98 -10.30
N GLN A 32 2.44 1.36 -9.82
CA GLN A 32 3.36 2.23 -10.56
C GLN A 32 4.58 1.42 -10.99
N ILE A 33 4.99 1.58 -12.25
CA ILE A 33 6.18 0.92 -12.79
C ILE A 33 7.33 1.92 -12.84
N ARG A 34 8.47 1.53 -12.29
CA ARG A 34 9.76 2.23 -12.37
C ARG A 34 10.71 1.39 -13.22
N ARG A 35 11.05 1.90 -14.40
CA ARG A 35 12.09 1.33 -15.26
C ARG A 35 13.37 2.16 -15.08
N PRO A 36 14.44 1.61 -14.47
CA PRO A 36 15.71 2.31 -14.39
C PRO A 36 16.24 2.58 -15.79
N ARG A 37 16.75 3.79 -16.02
CA ARG A 37 17.37 4.17 -17.30
C ARG A 37 18.81 3.62 -17.32
N GLY A 38 19.04 2.59 -18.14
CA GLY A 38 20.35 2.00 -18.40
C GLY A 38 20.81 0.94 -17.38
N GLY A 39 20.98 -0.31 -17.84
CA GLY A 39 21.82 -1.34 -17.22
C GLY A 39 21.29 -2.10 -15.99
N SER A 40 21.13 -3.42 -16.15
CA SER A 40 20.98 -4.56 -15.21
C SER A 40 19.93 -4.55 -14.09
N ARG A 41 19.40 -3.39 -13.66
CA ARG A 41 18.42 -3.37 -12.57
C ARG A 41 17.04 -3.75 -13.13
N GLY A 42 16.47 -4.84 -12.62
CA GLY A 42 15.16 -5.36 -13.05
C GLY A 42 14.05 -4.31 -12.95
N VAL A 43 12.99 -4.50 -13.73
CA VAL A 43 11.78 -3.67 -13.64
C VAL A 43 11.23 -3.78 -12.23
N GLY A 44 10.83 -2.67 -11.63
CA GLY A 44 10.22 -2.69 -10.31
C GLY A 44 9.21 -1.57 -10.17
N GLY A 45 8.70 -1.35 -8.98
CA GLY A 45 7.62 -0.40 -8.83
C GLY A 45 7.05 -0.35 -7.43
N THR A 46 5.90 0.30 -7.32
CA THR A 46 5.05 0.26 -6.13
C THR A 46 3.72 -0.38 -6.47
N THR A 47 3.10 -1.02 -5.49
CA THR A 47 1.69 -1.37 -5.54
C THR A 47 1.03 -0.85 -4.27
N ARG A 48 -0.14 -0.23 -4.41
CA ARG A 48 -0.92 0.31 -3.31
C ARG A 48 -2.28 -0.35 -3.26
N TRP A 49 -2.66 -0.67 -2.04
CA TRP A 49 -3.89 -1.34 -1.67
C TRP A 49 -4.60 -0.50 -0.62
N GLU A 50 -5.90 -0.35 -0.76
CA GLU A 50 -6.70 0.59 0.01
C GLU A 50 -7.99 -0.04 0.52
N ARG A 51 -8.45 0.39 1.69
CA ARG A 51 -9.79 0.15 2.20
C ARG A 51 -10.49 1.49 2.32
N PRO A 52 -11.52 1.75 1.50
CA PRO A 52 -12.26 3.00 1.56
C PRO A 52 -13.17 3.05 2.80
N TYR A 53 -13.25 4.22 3.42
CA TYR A 53 -14.24 4.61 4.42
C TYR A 53 -15.03 5.82 3.89
N ALA A 54 -16.04 6.27 4.64
CA ALA A 54 -16.86 7.42 4.25
C ALA A 54 -16.03 8.70 4.02
N ASP A 55 -15.13 9.02 4.96
CA ASP A 55 -14.38 10.29 4.97
C ASP A 55 -12.85 10.11 4.84
N ALA A 56 -12.38 8.87 4.71
CA ALA A 56 -10.95 8.56 4.66
C ALA A 56 -10.67 7.26 3.88
N SER A 57 -9.41 7.02 3.54
CA SER A 57 -8.95 5.74 3.00
C SER A 57 -7.77 5.23 3.82
N ALA A 58 -7.86 4.00 4.33
CA ALA A 58 -6.72 3.32 4.90
C ALA A 58 -5.92 2.65 3.79
N TRP A 59 -4.62 2.89 3.72
CA TRP A 59 -3.79 2.40 2.63
C TRP A 59 -2.51 1.74 3.12
N VAL A 60 -2.07 0.74 2.36
CA VAL A 60 -0.77 0.09 2.47
C VAL A 60 -0.11 0.09 1.10
N GLU A 61 1.18 0.36 1.05
CA GLU A 61 1.96 0.45 -0.18
C GLU A 61 3.36 -0.12 0.04
N TRP A 62 3.84 -0.91 -0.90
CA TRP A 62 5.17 -1.49 -0.85
C TRP A 62 5.83 -1.50 -2.22
N ASP A 63 7.14 -1.68 -2.21
CA ASP A 63 7.95 -1.82 -3.40
C ASP A 63 7.99 -3.29 -3.87
N TRP A 64 7.95 -3.49 -5.18
CA TRP A 64 8.10 -4.79 -5.82
C TRP A 64 9.18 -4.74 -6.92
N VAL A 65 9.72 -5.91 -7.26
CA VAL A 65 10.68 -6.11 -8.35
C VAL A 65 10.30 -7.34 -9.16
N GLU A 66 10.50 -7.28 -10.47
CA GLU A 66 10.46 -8.44 -11.36
C GLU A 66 11.81 -9.13 -11.29
N ILE A 67 11.81 -10.38 -10.81
CA ILE A 67 13.03 -11.19 -10.64
C ILE A 67 13.34 -12.02 -11.90
N SER A 68 12.30 -12.37 -12.65
CA SER A 68 12.36 -13.00 -13.97
C SER A 68 11.05 -12.69 -14.70
N ALA A 69 11.01 -12.91 -16.02
CA ALA A 69 9.83 -12.61 -16.83
C ALA A 69 8.56 -13.23 -16.23
N GLY A 70 7.61 -12.39 -15.84
CA GLY A 70 6.33 -12.83 -15.26
C GLY A 70 6.40 -13.29 -13.79
N THR A 71 7.55 -13.11 -13.12
CA THR A 71 7.72 -13.42 -11.69
C THR A 71 8.11 -12.17 -10.93
N VAL A 72 7.26 -11.76 -9.98
CA VAL A 72 7.47 -10.58 -9.15
C VAL A 72 7.59 -10.95 -7.68
N ALA A 73 8.46 -10.23 -6.97
CA ALA A 73 8.67 -10.37 -5.54
C ALA A 73 8.55 -9.00 -4.86
N GLN A 74 8.23 -9.01 -3.57
CA GLN A 74 8.35 -7.81 -2.75
C GLN A 74 9.84 -7.45 -2.59
N ALA A 75 10.19 -6.18 -2.81
CA ALA A 75 11.57 -5.73 -2.78
C ALA A 75 12.17 -5.72 -1.36
N ASP A 76 11.34 -5.33 -0.39
CA ASP A 76 11.66 -5.38 1.04
C ASP A 76 10.39 -5.80 1.81
N PRO A 77 10.32 -7.05 2.29
CA PRO A 77 9.17 -7.57 3.04
C PRO A 77 8.79 -6.79 4.29
N LEU A 78 9.75 -6.09 4.92
CA LEU A 78 9.54 -5.38 6.18
C LEU A 78 9.30 -3.87 5.99
N ASN A 79 9.45 -3.37 4.77
CA ASN A 79 9.22 -1.97 4.42
C ASN A 79 7.87 -1.76 3.73
N VAL A 80 6.80 -1.86 4.52
CA VAL A 80 5.43 -1.52 4.09
C VAL A 80 5.08 -0.12 4.58
N ARG A 81 4.84 0.80 3.65
CA ARG A 81 4.37 2.16 3.91
C ARG A 81 2.86 2.14 4.15
N SER A 82 2.36 2.90 5.12
CA SER A 82 0.92 3.02 5.38
C SER A 82 0.58 4.27 6.17
N ASN A 83 -0.68 4.73 6.08
CA ASN A 83 -1.29 5.66 7.03
C ASN A 83 -2.03 4.94 8.17
N VAL A 84 -1.83 3.63 8.31
CA VAL A 84 -2.51 2.84 9.33
C VAL A 84 -1.73 2.88 10.64
N LEU A 85 -2.42 3.30 11.70
CA LEU A 85 -1.99 3.07 13.07
C LEU A 85 -2.62 1.77 13.58
N LEU A 86 -1.79 0.78 13.87
CA LEU A 86 -2.24 -0.45 14.51
C LEU A 86 -2.33 -0.25 16.02
N ILE A 87 -3.48 -0.60 16.59
CA ILE A 87 -3.77 -0.49 18.03
C ILE A 87 -4.03 -1.87 18.66
N ASP A 88 -3.63 -2.03 19.93
CA ASP A 88 -3.97 -3.20 20.74
C ASP A 88 -5.42 -3.14 21.26
N GLU A 89 -5.87 -4.19 21.94
CA GLU A 89 -7.20 -4.29 22.55
C GLU A 89 -7.49 -3.18 23.57
N ARG A 90 -6.46 -2.51 24.07
CA ARG A 90 -6.56 -1.37 25.01
C ARG A 90 -6.53 -0.02 24.29
N GLY A 91 -6.58 -0.01 22.96
CA GLY A 91 -6.54 1.19 22.13
C GLY A 91 -5.15 1.84 22.05
N ARG A 92 -4.08 1.14 22.44
CA ARG A 92 -2.72 1.69 22.46
C ARG A 92 -1.97 1.29 21.20
N PRO A 93 -1.10 2.15 20.64
CA PRO A 93 -0.28 1.77 19.49
C PRO A 93 0.55 0.52 19.75
N VAL A 94 0.57 -0.39 18.78
CA VAL A 94 1.43 -1.56 18.84
C VAL A 94 2.90 -1.18 18.64
N LEU A 95 3.79 -1.97 19.24
CA LEU A 95 5.23 -1.82 19.08
C LEU A 95 5.65 -1.91 17.60
N SER A 96 6.65 -1.13 17.21
CA SER A 96 7.10 -1.02 15.81
C SER A 96 7.47 -2.36 15.17
N SER A 97 8.05 -3.30 15.93
CA SER A 97 8.37 -4.65 15.44
C SER A 97 7.10 -5.46 15.13
N ARG A 98 6.12 -5.46 16.04
CA ARG A 98 4.81 -6.10 15.83
C ARG A 98 4.05 -5.45 14.68
N ARG A 99 4.13 -4.13 14.55
CA ARG A 99 3.55 -3.39 13.42
C ARG A 99 4.09 -3.88 12.08
N ARG A 100 5.43 -3.98 11.95
CA ARG A 100 6.06 -4.46 10.71
C ARG A 100 5.65 -5.89 10.38
N ALA A 101 5.67 -6.79 11.38
CA ALA A 101 5.25 -8.17 11.18
C ALA A 101 3.79 -8.27 10.73
N ALA A 102 2.88 -7.53 11.37
CA ALA A 102 1.47 -7.52 11.03
C ALA A 102 1.22 -7.01 9.59
N LEU A 103 1.87 -5.92 9.19
CA LEU A 103 1.77 -5.41 7.82
C LEU A 103 2.38 -6.37 6.78
N ALA A 104 3.50 -7.04 7.10
CA ALA A 104 4.07 -8.06 6.23
C ALA A 104 3.12 -9.24 6.04
N THR A 105 2.45 -9.70 7.11
CA THR A 105 1.41 -10.73 7.04
C THR A 105 0.24 -10.28 6.17
N LEU A 106 -0.21 -9.02 6.29
CA LEU A 106 -1.26 -8.49 5.42
C LEU A 106 -0.86 -8.60 3.94
N VAL A 107 0.35 -8.14 3.59
CA VAL A 107 0.85 -8.22 2.20
C VAL A 107 0.92 -9.67 1.71
N TYR A 108 1.35 -10.60 2.56
CA TYR A 108 1.40 -12.03 2.25
C TYR A 108 0.02 -12.61 1.91
N LEU A 109 -1.04 -12.13 2.58
CA LEU A 109 -2.42 -12.61 2.36
C LEU A 109 -3.11 -11.95 1.16
N LEU A 110 -2.62 -10.82 0.66
CA LEU A 110 -3.22 -10.12 -0.48
C LEU A 110 -2.82 -10.77 -1.81
N PRO A 111 -3.74 -10.89 -2.79
CA PRO A 111 -3.47 -11.45 -4.11
C PRO A 111 -2.75 -10.46 -5.02
N TRP A 112 -1.69 -9.82 -4.52
CA TRP A 112 -1.14 -8.59 -5.12
C TRP A 112 -0.35 -8.80 -6.40
N GLN A 113 0.18 -10.00 -6.62
CA GLN A 113 1.01 -10.29 -7.79
C GLN A 113 0.19 -10.19 -9.08
N GLY A 114 -1.10 -10.55 -9.07
CA GLY A 114 -1.99 -10.49 -10.24
C GLY A 114 -2.07 -9.08 -10.84
N PRO A 115 -2.59 -8.08 -10.08
CA PRO A 115 -2.69 -6.71 -10.57
C PRO A 115 -1.34 -6.09 -11.00
N VAL A 116 -0.24 -6.47 -10.35
CA VAL A 116 1.10 -6.04 -10.74
C VAL A 116 1.49 -6.62 -12.10
N LEU A 117 1.32 -7.93 -12.30
CA LEU A 117 1.62 -8.62 -13.55
C LEU A 117 0.74 -8.12 -14.71
N ASP A 118 -0.53 -7.84 -14.44
CA ASP A 118 -1.44 -7.28 -15.44
C ASP A 118 -0.99 -5.88 -15.88
N THR A 119 -0.58 -5.04 -14.92
CA THR A 119 -0.04 -3.71 -15.21
C THR A 119 1.29 -3.78 -15.99
N LEU A 120 2.15 -4.75 -15.66
CA LEU A 120 3.40 -4.99 -16.38
C LEU A 120 3.17 -5.36 -17.84
N ARG A 121 2.17 -6.20 -18.12
CA ARG A 121 1.77 -6.62 -19.47
C ARG A 121 1.12 -5.50 -20.27
N ASN A 122 0.35 -4.63 -19.62
CA ASN A 122 -0.34 -3.52 -20.27
C ASN A 122 -0.09 -2.16 -19.58
N PRO A 123 1.09 -1.55 -19.78
CA PRO A 123 1.49 -0.33 -19.07
C PRO A 123 0.73 0.94 -19.50
N VAL A 124 -0.03 0.91 -20.61
CA VAL A 124 -0.75 2.08 -21.15
C VAL A 124 -1.97 2.46 -20.29
N ALA A 125 -2.57 1.51 -19.58
CA ALA A 125 -3.75 1.76 -18.74
C ALA A 125 -3.44 2.48 -17.40
N ALA A 126 -2.19 2.45 -16.93
CA ALA A 126 -1.80 2.99 -15.62
C ALA A 126 -1.40 4.48 -15.64
N GLY A 127 -1.44 5.13 -16.81
CA GLY A 127 -0.84 6.44 -17.05
C GLY A 127 -1.83 7.52 -17.49
N THR A 128 -2.96 7.70 -16.81
CA THR A 128 -3.77 8.92 -16.98
C THR A 128 -4.26 9.44 -15.64
N PRO A 129 -3.52 10.33 -14.97
CA PRO A 129 -4.14 11.24 -14.03
C PRO A 129 -5.06 12.19 -14.82
N ALA A 130 -6.37 12.09 -14.61
CA ALA A 130 -7.30 13.12 -15.06
C ALA A 130 -6.89 14.45 -14.41
N LEU A 131 -6.34 15.37 -15.19
CA LEU A 131 -6.11 16.74 -14.75
C LEU A 131 -7.47 17.35 -14.36
N PRO A 132 -7.60 18.04 -13.21
CA PRO A 132 -8.79 18.80 -12.92
C PRO A 132 -8.94 19.87 -14.00
N GLN A 133 -10.04 19.82 -14.75
CA GLN A 133 -10.42 20.92 -15.63
C GLN A 133 -10.62 22.15 -14.73
N GLN A 134 -9.62 23.03 -14.71
CA GLN A 134 -9.77 24.38 -14.15
C GLN A 134 -10.88 25.06 -14.95
N ARG A 135 -12.06 25.17 -14.34
CA ARG A 135 -13.08 26.14 -14.72
C ARG A 135 -12.48 27.53 -14.53
N ILE A 136 -11.93 28.09 -15.59
CA ILE A 136 -11.72 29.53 -15.68
C ILE A 136 -13.07 30.10 -16.12
N ALA A 137 -13.78 30.67 -15.15
CA ALA A 137 -14.87 31.59 -15.41
C ALA A 137 -14.29 32.90 -15.96
N ALA A 138 -14.84 33.35 -17.08
CA ALA A 138 -14.90 34.74 -17.49
C ALA A 138 -16.19 34.92 -18.30
#